data_AF-T0YA61-F1
#
_entry.id   AF-T0YA61-F1
#
_cell.length_a   1.000
_cell.length_b   1.000
_cell.length_c   1.000
_cell.angle_alpha   90.00
_cell.angle_beta   90.00
_cell.angle_gamma   90.00
#
_symmetry.space_group_name_H-M   'P 1'
#
loop_
_entity.id
_entity.type
_entity.pdbx_description
1 polymer ?
#
loop_
_entity_poly.entity_id
_entity_poly.type
_entity_poly.pdbx_seq_one_letter_code
_entity_poly.pdbx_strand_id
1 'polypeptide(L)'
;MKTLILNVDRDNDFGEKVGIEGPLIGRQECYRAASKLIIQDPEDSDANALFGAIRHYDELHNEGMDVEIALITGDDEVGRKSDEKIGRQLDILMVYPRIYSDVILVSDGAEDDYITPLITSRIKIRYVKHVIVRHNQNIESLYYY
;
A
#
# COMPACT_ATOMS: atom_id res chain seq x y z
N MET A 1 5.16 -19.42 9.13
CA MET A 1 6.08 -18.38 8.60
C MET A 1 5.18 -17.31 8.07
N LYS A 2 5.25 -16.11 8.65
CA LYS A 2 4.28 -15.07 8.38
C LYS A 2 4.73 -14.23 7.20
N THR A 3 3.87 -14.00 6.21
CA THR A 3 4.14 -13.09 5.10
C THR A 3 3.40 -11.78 5.31
N LEU A 4 4.10 -10.66 5.12
CA LEU A 4 3.48 -9.34 5.13
C LEU A 4 2.99 -8.98 3.72
N ILE A 5 1.72 -8.59 3.59
CA ILE A 5 1.19 -7.92 2.41
C ILE A 5 1.32 -6.42 2.69
N LEU A 6 2.21 -5.75 1.96
CA LEU A 6 2.52 -4.35 2.22
C LEU A 6 2.04 -3.50 1.05
N ASN A 7 1.24 -2.49 1.35
CA ASN A 7 0.99 -1.38 0.44
C ASN A 7 1.70 -0.13 0.98
N VAL A 8 2.17 0.70 0.06
CA VAL A 8 2.95 1.90 0.34
C VAL A 8 2.29 3.02 -0.43
N ASP A 9 1.98 4.11 0.27
CA ASP A 9 1.52 5.37 -0.30
C ASP A 9 2.69 6.33 -0.14
N ARG A 10 3.47 6.57 -1.20
CA ARG A 10 4.75 7.29 -1.10
C ARG A 10 4.58 8.81 -1.03
N ASP A 11 3.59 9.37 -1.70
CA ASP A 11 3.29 10.80 -1.75
C ASP A 11 2.27 11.26 -0.68
N ASN A 12 1.89 10.34 0.22
CA ASN A 12 1.12 10.61 1.43
C ASN A 12 -0.32 11.02 1.16
N ASP A 13 -0.96 10.48 0.11
CA ASP A 13 -2.36 10.76 -0.20
C ASP A 13 -3.30 10.36 0.96
N PHE A 14 -3.01 9.27 1.68
CA PHE A 14 -3.76 8.93 2.90
C PHE A 14 -3.59 9.98 4.01
N GLY A 15 -2.39 10.55 4.14
CA GLY A 15 -2.09 11.58 5.13
C GLY A 15 -2.72 12.93 4.78
N GLU A 16 -2.51 13.39 3.55
CA GLU A 16 -2.93 14.70 3.07
C GLU A 16 -4.44 14.79 2.85
N LYS A 17 -5.03 13.80 2.18
CA LYS A 17 -6.46 13.87 1.80
C LYS A 17 -7.37 13.46 2.95
N VAL A 18 -6.94 12.52 3.80
CA VAL A 18 -7.81 11.93 4.83
C VAL A 18 -7.21 11.85 6.24
N GLY A 19 -6.03 12.42 6.49
CA GLY A 19 -5.45 12.52 7.84
C GLY A 19 -5.12 11.18 8.48
N ILE A 20 -4.74 10.19 7.67
CA ILE A 20 -4.35 8.85 8.14
C ILE A 20 -2.82 8.76 8.17
N GLU A 21 -2.27 8.43 9.33
CA GLU A 21 -0.83 8.20 9.50
C GLU A 21 -0.53 6.70 9.62
N GLY A 22 0.47 6.24 8.87
CA GLY A 22 1.00 4.88 9.00
C GLY A 22 1.98 4.70 10.17
N PRO A 23 2.33 3.45 10.53
CA PRO A 23 1.89 2.23 9.86
C PRO A 23 0.50 1.79 10.35
N LEU A 24 -0.41 1.48 9.43
CA LEU A 24 -1.66 0.79 9.74
C LEU A 24 -1.47 -0.71 9.55
N ILE A 25 -1.95 -1.51 10.49
CA ILE A 25 -1.73 -2.96 10.49
C ILE A 25 -3.06 -3.65 10.68
N GLY A 26 -3.30 -4.66 9.85
CA GLY A 26 -4.48 -5.50 9.90
C GLY A 26 -5.54 -5.10 8.89
N ARG A 27 -6.25 -6.11 8.40
CA ARG A 27 -7.24 -6.01 7.31
C ARG A 27 -8.29 -4.93 7.57
N GLN A 28 -8.82 -4.85 8.79
CA GLN A 28 -9.91 -3.94 9.12
C GLN A 28 -9.46 -2.47 9.12
N GLU A 29 -8.25 -2.18 9.60
CA GLU A 29 -7.70 -0.82 9.59
C GLU A 29 -7.40 -0.37 8.16
N CYS A 30 -6.78 -1.24 7.35
CA CYS A 30 -6.57 -1.00 5.92
C CYS A 30 -7.90 -0.75 5.18
N TYR A 31 -8.95 -1.54 5.47
CA TYR A 31 -10.27 -1.34 4.86
C TYR A 31 -10.88 0.02 5.19
N ARG A 32 -10.78 0.47 6.46
CA ARG A 32 -11.27 1.79 6.85
C ARG A 32 -10.49 2.90 6.16
N ALA A 33 -9.17 2.77 6.05
CA ALA A 33 -8.33 3.73 5.35
C ALA A 33 -8.70 3.83 3.87
N ALA A 34 -8.72 2.70 3.15
CA ALA A 34 -9.09 2.64 1.74
C ALA A 34 -10.49 3.22 1.49
N SER A 35 -11.46 2.87 2.35
CA SER A 35 -12.83 3.37 2.23
C SER A 35 -12.90 4.88 2.46
N LYS A 36 -12.12 5.42 3.40
CA LYS A 36 -12.11 6.86 3.67
C LYS A 36 -11.49 7.62 2.50
N LEU A 37 -10.37 7.13 1.96
CA LEU A 37 -9.69 7.76 0.82
C LEU A 37 -10.58 7.73 -0.43
N ILE A 38 -11.12 6.57 -0.82
CA ILE A 38 -11.96 6.47 -2.03
C ILE A 38 -13.27 7.29 -1.95
N ILE A 39 -13.80 7.51 -0.74
CA ILE A 39 -14.97 8.40 -0.55
C ILE A 39 -14.57 9.87 -0.73
N GLN A 40 -13.36 10.23 -0.30
CA GLN A 40 -12.84 11.59 -0.38
C GLN A 40 -12.36 11.93 -1.80
N ASP A 41 -11.67 11.00 -2.45
CA ASP A 41 -11.13 11.12 -3.80
C ASP A 41 -11.29 9.77 -4.54
N PRO A 42 -12.34 9.61 -5.35
CA PRO A 42 -12.62 8.35 -6.05
C PRO A 42 -11.68 8.10 -7.26
N GLU A 43 -10.90 9.10 -7.69
CA GLU A 43 -9.97 8.99 -8.82
C GLU A 43 -8.57 8.52 -8.36
N ASP A 44 -8.34 8.51 -7.05
CA ASP A 44 -7.11 8.12 -6.37
C ASP A 44 -6.77 6.64 -6.57
N SER A 45 -5.55 6.38 -7.04
CA SER A 45 -5.07 5.02 -7.30
C SER A 45 -4.56 4.30 -6.06
N ASP A 46 -4.08 5.01 -5.03
CA ASP A 46 -3.64 4.43 -3.75
C ASP A 46 -4.78 3.73 -3.01
N ALA A 47 -5.98 4.32 -3.01
CA ALA A 47 -7.17 3.68 -2.46
C ALA A 47 -7.46 2.35 -3.16
N ASN A 48 -7.33 2.32 -4.49
CA ASN A 48 -7.49 1.11 -5.29
C ASN A 48 -6.38 0.09 -5.01
N ALA A 49 -5.12 0.55 -4.88
CA ALA A 49 -3.97 -0.27 -4.52
C ALA A 49 -4.18 -0.99 -3.19
N LEU A 50 -4.66 -0.26 -2.16
CA LEU A 50 -4.94 -0.80 -0.85
C LEU A 50 -6.11 -1.79 -0.86
N PHE A 51 -7.16 -1.54 -1.65
CA PHE A 51 -8.22 -2.55 -1.88
C PHE A 51 -7.68 -3.80 -2.58
N GLY A 52 -6.76 -3.64 -3.53
CA GLY A 52 -6.05 -4.75 -4.16
C GLY A 52 -5.22 -5.55 -3.16
N ALA A 53 -4.57 -4.88 -2.20
CA ALA A 53 -3.84 -5.53 -1.12
C ALA A 53 -4.76 -6.30 -0.16
N ILE A 54 -5.91 -5.73 0.20
CA ILE A 54 -6.93 -6.41 1.04
C ILE A 54 -7.44 -7.66 0.34
N ARG A 55 -7.76 -7.56 -0.95
CA ARG A 55 -8.20 -8.71 -1.75
C ARG A 55 -7.13 -9.81 -1.76
N HIS A 56 -5.88 -9.44 -2.01
CA HIS A 56 -4.76 -10.40 -2.06
C HIS A 56 -4.51 -11.05 -0.69
N TYR A 57 -4.65 -10.27 0.40
CA TYR A 57 -4.65 -10.80 1.76
C TYR A 57 -5.76 -11.84 1.96
N ASP A 58 -7.00 -11.53 1.57
CA ASP A 58 -8.15 -12.43 1.72
C ASP A 58 -7.95 -13.72 0.91
N GLU A 59 -7.43 -13.62 -0.32
CA GLU A 59 -7.09 -14.77 -1.17
C GLU A 59 -6.11 -15.72 -0.47
N LEU A 60 -4.95 -15.22 -0.03
CA LEU A 60 -3.92 -16.05 0.62
C LEU A 60 -4.36 -16.57 2.00
N HIS A 61 -5.13 -15.77 2.75
CA HIS A 61 -5.66 -16.19 4.04
C HIS A 61 -6.63 -17.37 3.87
N ASN A 62 -7.51 -17.32 2.86
CA ASN A 62 -8.45 -18.40 2.54
C ASN A 62 -7.74 -19.67 2.04
N GLU A 63 -6.55 -19.54 1.44
CA GLU A 63 -5.67 -20.67 1.10
C GLU A 63 -4.96 -21.29 2.33
N GLY A 64 -5.18 -20.74 3.53
CA GLY A 64 -4.59 -21.22 4.79
C GLY A 64 -3.18 -20.70 5.06
N MET A 65 -2.74 -19.65 4.35
CA MET A 65 -1.45 -19.03 4.59
C MET A 65 -1.47 -18.10 5.81
N ASP A 66 -0.38 -18.08 6.56
CA ASP A 66 -0.14 -17.14 7.66
C ASP A 66 0.30 -15.79 7.09
N VAL A 67 -0.66 -14.88 6.91
CA VAL A 67 -0.47 -13.56 6.31
C VAL A 67 -0.96 -12.44 7.23
N GLU A 68 -0.37 -11.26 7.10
CA GLU A 68 -0.86 -10.01 7.68
C GLU A 68 -0.70 -8.89 6.66
N ILE A 69 -1.53 -7.87 6.75
CA ILE A 69 -1.52 -6.73 5.83
C ILE A 69 -1.14 -5.46 6.58
N ALA A 70 -0.39 -4.57 5.93
CA ALA A 70 -0.11 -3.24 6.43
C ALA A 70 -0.12 -2.19 5.30
N LEU A 71 -0.45 -0.96 5.68
CA LEU A 71 -0.24 0.26 4.91
C LEU A 71 0.85 1.07 5.62
N ILE A 72 1.80 1.60 4.86
CA ILE A 72 2.73 2.64 5.33
C ILE A 72 2.59 3.87 4.44
N THR A 73 2.72 5.04 5.05
CA THR A 73 2.53 6.32 4.35
C THR A 73 3.82 7.14 4.34
N GLY A 74 4.09 7.78 3.21
CA GLY A 74 5.24 8.61 2.97
C GLY A 74 5.00 10.04 3.41
N ASP A 75 5.45 10.99 2.60
CA ASP A 75 5.36 12.42 2.85
C ASP A 75 5.10 13.13 1.52
N ASP A 76 4.37 14.25 1.56
CA ASP A 76 4.05 15.07 0.39
C ASP A 76 5.31 15.56 -0.33
N GLU A 77 6.40 15.75 0.43
CA GLU A 77 7.74 15.92 -0.11
C GLU A 77 8.35 14.56 -0.49
N VAL A 78 7.94 14.05 -1.67
CA VAL A 78 8.47 12.82 -2.26
C VAL A 78 9.99 12.90 -2.42
N GLY A 79 10.68 11.80 -2.08
CA GLY A 79 12.14 11.71 -2.06
C GLY A 79 12.65 11.46 -0.65
N ARG A 80 13.68 12.21 -0.20
CA ARG A 80 14.39 11.91 1.05
C ARG A 80 13.46 11.85 2.27
N LYS A 81 12.55 12.82 2.42
CA LYS A 81 11.68 12.93 3.61
C LYS A 81 10.66 11.81 3.66
N SER A 82 9.99 11.55 2.54
CA SER A 82 9.09 10.40 2.37
C SER A 82 9.82 9.07 2.62
N ASP A 83 10.96 8.83 1.96
CA ASP A 83 11.71 7.58 2.09
C ASP A 83 12.22 7.35 3.54
N GLU A 84 12.64 8.39 4.25
CA GLU A 84 13.01 8.31 5.68
C GLU A 84 11.80 8.00 6.59
N LYS A 85 10.61 8.51 6.27
CA LYS A 85 9.37 8.21 7.00
C LYS A 85 8.93 6.77 6.75
N ILE A 86 8.94 6.32 5.50
CA ILE A 86 8.68 4.93 5.09
C ILE A 86 9.67 3.97 5.79
N GLY A 87 10.97 4.30 5.78
CA GLY A 87 12.00 3.50 6.44
C GLY A 87 11.75 3.30 7.94
N ARG A 88 11.36 4.37 8.65
CA ARG A 88 11.00 4.31 10.07
C ARG A 88 9.77 3.43 10.33
N GLN A 89 8.75 3.54 9.47
CA GLN A 89 7.55 2.71 9.59
C GLN A 89 7.84 1.23 9.32
N LEU A 90 8.67 0.93 8.32
CA LEU A 90 9.17 -0.43 8.07
C LEU A 90 9.91 -0.97 9.30
N ASP A 91 10.78 -0.16 9.91
CA ASP A 91 11.50 -0.57 11.10
C ASP A 91 10.53 -0.91 12.25
N ILE A 92 9.46 -0.13 12.45
CA ILE A 92 8.38 -0.42 13.41
C ILE A 92 7.65 -1.74 13.09
N LEU A 93 7.37 -2.01 11.81
CA LEU A 93 6.74 -3.26 11.40
C LEU A 93 7.62 -4.48 11.69
N MET A 94 8.94 -4.34 11.63
CA MET A 94 9.90 -5.42 11.90
C MET A 94 10.19 -5.64 13.40
N VAL A 95 9.59 -4.86 14.31
CA VAL A 95 9.79 -5.04 15.76
C VAL A 95 9.00 -6.25 16.31
N TYR A 96 9.61 -6.97 17.25
CA TYR A 96 8.99 -8.07 18.00
C TYR A 96 7.64 -7.66 18.61
N PRO A 97 6.58 -8.51 18.55
CA PRO A 97 6.60 -9.93 18.23
C PRO A 97 6.43 -10.29 16.75
N ARG A 98 6.41 -9.30 15.84
CA ARG A 98 6.21 -9.55 14.41
C ARG A 98 7.48 -10.11 13.80
N ILE A 99 7.40 -11.33 13.27
CA ILE A 99 8.50 -11.98 12.56
C ILE A 99 7.97 -12.39 11.19
N TYR A 100 8.25 -11.57 10.19
CA TYR A 100 7.89 -11.85 8.81
C TYR A 100 9.05 -12.55 8.10
N SER A 101 8.75 -13.58 7.31
CA SER A 101 9.76 -14.24 6.50
C SER A 101 10.05 -13.47 5.21
N ASP A 102 9.05 -12.77 4.70
CA ASP A 102 9.07 -12.02 3.44
C ASP A 102 7.89 -11.06 3.40
N VAL A 103 7.96 -10.16 2.42
CA VAL A 103 6.87 -9.24 2.06
C VAL A 103 6.43 -9.47 0.61
N ILE A 104 5.13 -9.32 0.37
CA ILE A 104 4.55 -9.13 -0.95
C ILE A 104 4.19 -7.66 -1.04
N LEU A 105 4.85 -6.94 -1.95
CA LEU A 105 4.59 -5.52 -2.17
C LEU A 105 3.39 -5.38 -3.12
N VAL A 106 2.42 -4.56 -2.75
CA VAL A 106 1.27 -4.21 -3.58
C VAL A 106 1.35 -2.71 -3.88
N SER A 107 1.48 -2.37 -5.15
CA SER A 107 1.64 -0.99 -5.62
C SER A 107 0.78 -0.74 -6.85
N ASP A 108 0.41 0.50 -7.13
CA ASP A 108 -0.36 0.89 -8.32
C ASP A 108 0.51 1.37 -9.50
N GLY A 109 1.79 1.68 -9.28
CA GLY A 109 2.64 2.23 -10.33
C GLY A 109 4.14 2.26 -10.04
N ALA A 110 4.87 2.86 -11.00
CA ALA A 110 6.33 2.91 -11.02
C ALA A 110 6.94 3.84 -9.96
N GLU A 111 6.17 4.81 -9.44
CA GLU A 111 6.62 5.74 -8.40
C GLU A 111 6.84 5.04 -7.06
N ASP A 112 5.94 4.11 -6.73
CA ASP A 112 6.10 3.23 -5.59
C ASP A 112 7.24 2.24 -5.77
N ASP A 113 7.50 1.73 -6.98
CA ASP A 113 8.59 0.76 -7.17
C ASP A 113 9.98 1.31 -6.78
N TYR A 114 10.16 2.63 -6.73
CA TYR A 114 11.40 3.26 -6.23
C TYR A 114 11.73 2.90 -4.77
N ILE A 115 10.74 2.50 -3.96
CA ILE A 115 10.95 2.12 -2.56
C ILE A 115 11.41 0.67 -2.41
N THR A 116 11.43 -0.11 -3.49
CA THR A 116 11.86 -1.52 -3.50
C THR A 116 13.24 -1.74 -2.86
N PRO A 117 14.29 -0.94 -3.14
CA PRO A 117 15.59 -1.09 -2.48
C PRO A 117 15.53 -0.82 -0.98
N LEU A 118 14.71 0.15 -0.56
CA LEU A 118 14.50 0.48 0.85
C LEU A 118 13.86 -0.68 1.60
N ILE A 119 12.80 -1.28 1.06
CA ILE A 119 12.20 -2.50 1.64
C ILE A 119 13.20 -3.65 1.68
N THR A 120 13.87 -3.92 0.54
CA THR A 120 14.79 -5.05 0.40
C THR A 120 15.96 -4.99 1.38
N SER A 121 16.33 -3.78 1.83
CA SER A 121 17.36 -3.60 2.86
C SER A 121 16.95 -4.12 4.26
N ARG A 122 15.64 -4.29 4.53
CA ARG A 122 15.12 -4.84 5.80
C ARG A 122 14.55 -6.24 5.66
N ILE A 123 13.84 -6.52 4.57
CA ILE A 123 13.11 -7.76 4.38
C ILE A 123 13.07 -8.15 2.90
N LYS A 124 13.18 -9.46 2.63
CA LYS A 124 13.11 -9.96 1.25
C LYS A 124 11.71 -9.75 0.68
N ILE A 125 11.65 -9.20 -0.54
CA ILE A 125 10.41 -9.12 -1.33
C ILE A 125 10.23 -10.45 -2.05
N ARG A 126 9.11 -11.13 -1.83
CA ARG A 126 8.78 -12.39 -2.50
C ARG A 126 8.38 -12.14 -3.95
N TYR A 127 7.52 -11.14 -4.17
CA TYR A 127 7.13 -10.60 -5.46
C TYR A 127 6.41 -9.26 -5.27
N VAL A 128 6.25 -8.54 -6.38
CA VAL A 128 5.43 -7.32 -6.47
C VAL A 128 4.13 -7.64 -7.19
N LYS A 129 3.02 -7.10 -6.69
CA LYS A 129 1.67 -7.24 -7.25
C LYS A 129 1.16 -5.87 -7.65
N HIS A 130 1.12 -5.59 -8.95
CA HIS A 130 0.59 -4.32 -9.43
C HIS A 130 -0.94 -4.30 -9.48
N VAL A 131 -1.53 -3.20 -9.02
CA VAL A 131 -2.95 -2.90 -9.13
C VAL A 131 -3.13 -1.79 -10.17
N ILE A 132 -3.63 -2.16 -11.35
CA ILE A 132 -3.78 -1.21 -12.46
C ILE A 132 -5.25 -0.78 -12.54
N VAL A 133 -5.53 0.47 -12.22
CA VAL A 133 -6.84 1.10 -12.46
C VAL A 133 -6.98 1.37 -13.96
N ARG A 134 -7.97 0.75 -14.61
CA ARG A 134 -8.18 0.86 -16.06
C ARG A 134 -9.13 2.03 -16.37
N HIS A 135 -8.58 3.06 -16.99
CA HIS A 135 -9.36 4.14 -17.61
C HIS A 135 -9.49 3.88 -19.11
N ASN A 136 -10.71 3.72 -19.64
CA ASN A 136 -10.92 3.45 -21.06
C ASN A 136 -11.13 4.79 -21.80
N GLN A 137 -10.06 5.37 -22.33
CA GLN A 137 -10.07 6.74 -22.91
C GLN A 137 -11.01 6.97 -24.11
N ASN A 138 -11.56 5.93 -24.75
CA ASN A 138 -12.25 6.10 -26.04
C ASN A 138 -13.76 6.44 -25.98
N ILE A 139 -14.37 6.62 -24.80
CA ILE A 139 -15.82 6.94 -24.70
C ILE A 139 -16.14 8.15 -23.80
N GLU A 140 -15.26 8.55 -22.88
CA GLU A 140 -15.60 9.59 -21.89
C GLU A 140 -15.45 11.04 -22.38
N SER A 141 -14.87 11.27 -23.55
CA SER A 141 -14.62 12.63 -24.07
C SER A 141 -15.20 12.90 -25.46
N LEU A 142 -16.24 12.16 -25.88
CA LEU A 142 -16.96 12.46 -27.12
C LEU A 142 -18.28 13.20 -26.93
N TYR A 143 -18.91 13.19 -25.74
CA TYR A 143 -20.12 13.97 -25.48
C TYR A 143 -20.24 14.39 -24.00
N TYR A 144 -19.98 15.68 -23.75
CA TYR A 144 -20.57 16.59 -22.74
C TYR A 144 -20.43 16.23 -21.23
N TYR A 145 -20.19 17.18 -20.32
CA TYR A 145 -20.55 18.62 -20.29
C TYR A 145 -19.36 19.55 -19.97
#